data_AF-A0A966URF4-F1
#
_entry.id   AF-A0A966URF4-F1
#
_cell.length_a   1.000
_cell.length_b   1.000
_cell.length_c   1.000
_cell.angle_alpha   90.00
_cell.angle_beta   90.00
_cell.angle_gamma   90.00
#
_symmetry.space_group_name_H-M   'P 1'
#
loop_
_entity.id
_entity.type
_entity.pdbx_description
1 polymer ?
#
loop_
_entity_poly.entity_id
_entity_poly.type
_entity_poly.pdbx_seq_one_letter_code
_entity_poly.pdbx_strand_id
1 'polypeptide(L)'
;MKSKSFSWKTDFRTVIIVGDELFHNHYDVTCHISPVTADLTEQSEYFERLKSLYQLVFANTVITWREEELYQLLKINSDNRFIELPRPPYDQVMAAACFAKSNAVLEGKIVVTRLDLGSYQGDGIVYSIEKDGPELELLDVDNWFSAKYNKFDPWWLRPDTATYDEELEKGIYTGHFSWNKELPVVDEHREHAKIFEFNPKVLDGGKSKKK
;
A
#
# COMPACT_ATOMS: atom_id res chain seq x y z
N MET A 1 -27.30 10.16 -4.92
CA MET A 1 -27.19 8.71 -4.59
C MET A 1 -26.31 8.63 -3.36
N LYS A 2 -26.82 8.20 -2.19
CA LYS A 2 -25.99 8.13 -0.97
C LYS A 2 -24.95 7.03 -1.17
N SER A 3 -23.68 7.40 -1.29
CA SER A 3 -22.57 6.46 -1.26
C SER A 3 -22.66 5.64 0.03
N LYS A 4 -22.67 4.32 -0.08
CA LYS A 4 -22.62 3.41 1.07
C LYS A 4 -21.15 3.19 1.42
N SER A 5 -20.50 4.20 1.99
CA SER A 5 -19.16 4.06 2.56
C SER A 5 -19.23 3.61 4.01
N PHE A 6 -18.16 2.97 4.49
CA PHE A 6 -17.97 2.65 5.91
C PHE A 6 -16.54 2.95 6.30
N SER A 7 -16.29 3.13 7.59
CA SER A 7 -14.94 3.34 8.11
C SER A 7 -14.53 2.14 8.97
N TRP A 8 -13.27 1.75 8.86
CA TRP A 8 -12.67 0.69 9.65
C TRP A 8 -11.46 1.26 10.39
N LYS A 9 -11.41 1.04 11.71
CA LYS A 9 -10.30 1.44 12.57
C LYS A 9 -9.42 0.23 12.86
N THR A 10 -8.11 0.43 12.81
CA THR A 10 -7.10 -0.57 13.13
C THR A 10 -5.87 0.13 13.70
N ASP A 11 -4.97 -0.66 14.25
CA ASP A 11 -3.66 -0.20 14.67
C ASP A 11 -2.58 -1.21 14.28
N PHE A 12 -1.32 -0.79 14.37
CA PHE A 12 -0.18 -1.69 14.32
C PHE A 12 1.02 -1.10 15.09
N ARG A 13 1.82 -2.00 15.67
CA ARG A 13 3.01 -1.66 16.47
C ARG A 13 4.28 -1.96 15.71
N THR A 14 5.23 -1.04 15.77
CA THR A 14 6.49 -1.15 15.05
C THR A 14 7.65 -0.59 15.89
N VAL A 15 8.85 -0.72 15.33
CA VAL A 15 10.00 0.09 15.72
C VAL A 15 10.29 1.02 14.55
N ILE A 16 10.68 2.27 14.80
CA ILE A 16 11.16 3.20 13.78
C ILE A 16 12.64 3.49 14.02
N ILE A 17 13.39 3.71 12.94
CA ILE A 17 14.76 4.21 13.02
C ILE A 17 14.76 5.73 12.85
N VAL A 18 15.34 6.46 13.80
CA VAL A 18 15.50 7.92 13.72
C VAL A 18 16.89 8.28 14.24
N GLY A 19 17.78 8.71 13.34
CA GLY A 19 19.14 9.14 13.70
C GLY A 19 19.96 8.04 14.38
N ASP A 20 20.06 6.86 13.76
CA ASP A 20 20.75 5.67 14.30
C ASP A 20 20.19 5.12 15.63
N GLU A 21 19.03 5.59 16.08
CA GLU A 21 18.35 5.09 17.27
C GLU A 21 17.05 4.34 16.92
N LEU A 22 16.71 3.35 17.74
CA LEU A 22 15.50 2.55 17.60
C LEU A 22 14.44 3.02 18.60
N PHE A 23 13.32 3.50 18.07
CA PHE A 23 12.19 3.93 18.88
C PHE A 23 11.01 2.99 18.69
N HIS A 24 10.34 2.59 19.77
CA HIS A 24 9.04 1.96 19.64
C HIS A 24 8.04 2.97 19.07
N ASN A 25 7.16 2.51 18.20
CA ASN A 25 6.06 3.32 17.71
C ASN A 25 4.78 2.49 17.63
N HIS A 26 3.66 3.20 17.64
CA HIS A 26 2.32 2.66 17.51
C HIS A 26 1.56 3.58 16.58
N TYR A 27 0.95 3.02 15.54
CA TYR A 27 0.17 3.75 14.56
C TYR A 27 -1.31 3.44 14.74
N ASP A 28 -2.14 4.48 14.83
CA ASP A 28 -3.59 4.37 14.80
C ASP A 28 -4.09 4.78 13.42
N VAL A 29 -4.82 3.89 12.75
CA VAL A 29 -5.26 4.06 11.36
C VAL A 29 -6.78 3.96 11.25
N THR A 30 -7.36 4.88 10.49
CA THR A 30 -8.77 4.82 10.08
C THR A 30 -8.86 4.83 8.55
N CYS A 31 -9.31 3.72 7.97
CA CYS A 31 -9.58 3.61 6.53
C CYS A 31 -11.05 3.92 6.27
N HIS A 32 -11.32 4.88 5.39
CA HIS A 32 -12.66 5.17 4.86
C HIS A 32 -12.83 4.44 3.53
N ILE A 33 -13.75 3.48 3.48
CA ILE A 33 -13.84 2.47 2.43
C ILE A 33 -15.16 2.63 1.67
N SER A 34 -15.07 2.52 0.35
CA SER A 34 -16.23 2.47 -0.55
C SER A 34 -16.22 1.17 -1.35
N PRO A 35 -17.29 0.37 -1.33
CA PRO A 35 -17.40 -0.83 -2.16
C PRO A 35 -17.62 -0.45 -3.64
N VAL A 36 -16.97 -1.18 -4.55
CA VAL A 36 -17.13 -0.98 -6.00
C VAL A 36 -18.00 -2.07 -6.62
N THR A 37 -17.87 -3.30 -6.11
CA THR A 37 -18.71 -4.46 -6.47
C THR A 37 -19.93 -4.58 -5.55
N ALA A 38 -20.99 -5.24 -6.01
CA ALA A 38 -22.15 -5.61 -5.20
C ALA A 38 -22.02 -7.02 -4.59
N ASP A 39 -21.02 -7.79 -5.00
CA ASP A 39 -20.74 -9.12 -4.47
C ASP A 39 -20.18 -9.00 -3.05
N LEU A 40 -20.91 -9.54 -2.07
CA LEU A 40 -20.54 -9.48 -0.65
C LEU A 40 -19.39 -10.41 -0.30
N THR A 41 -19.26 -11.54 -1.01
CA THR A 41 -18.16 -12.48 -0.81
C THR A 41 -16.86 -11.85 -1.26
N GLU A 42 -16.84 -11.29 -2.47
CA GLU A 42 -15.66 -10.59 -3.01
C GLU A 42 -15.28 -9.38 -2.12
N GLN A 43 -16.25 -8.57 -1.69
CA GLN A 43 -15.99 -7.48 -0.73
C GLN A 43 -15.35 -7.98 0.56
N SER A 44 -15.83 -9.10 1.10
CA SER A 44 -15.32 -9.66 2.34
C SER A 44 -13.90 -10.19 2.18
N GLU A 45 -13.61 -10.91 1.09
CA GLU A 45 -12.27 -11.45 0.81
C GLU A 45 -11.21 -10.35 0.70
N TYR A 46 -11.50 -9.28 -0.05
CA TYR A 46 -10.57 -8.15 -0.18
C TYR A 46 -10.45 -7.35 1.11
N PHE A 47 -11.53 -7.24 1.90
CA PHE A 47 -11.44 -6.62 3.22
C PHE A 47 -10.58 -7.45 4.20
N GLU A 48 -10.62 -8.78 4.14
CA GLU A 48 -9.71 -9.64 4.92
C GLU A 48 -8.24 -9.47 4.51
N ARG A 49 -7.95 -9.21 3.22
CA ARG A 49 -6.59 -8.82 2.78
C ARG A 49 -6.14 -7.51 3.42
N LEU A 50 -7.02 -6.50 3.47
CA LEU A 50 -6.73 -5.23 4.13
C LEU A 50 -6.45 -5.43 5.63
N LYS A 51 -7.26 -6.23 6.33
CA LYS A 51 -6.99 -6.56 7.74
C LYS A 51 -5.63 -7.23 7.93
N SER A 52 -5.35 -8.23 7.09
CA SER A 52 -4.09 -8.97 7.13
C SER A 52 -2.88 -8.07 6.86
N LEU A 53 -3.01 -7.07 5.98
CA LEU A 53 -1.98 -6.07 5.74
C LEU A 53 -1.58 -5.35 7.03
N TYR A 54 -2.53 -4.79 7.78
CA TYR A 54 -2.20 -4.07 9.02
C TYR A 54 -1.77 -5.01 10.15
N GLN A 55 -2.52 -6.10 10.36
CA GLN A 55 -2.36 -6.96 11.54
C GLN A 55 -1.19 -7.95 11.44
N LEU A 56 -0.81 -8.35 10.23
CA LEU A 56 0.24 -9.34 10.01
C LEU A 56 1.43 -8.75 9.27
N VAL A 57 1.19 -8.04 8.15
CA VAL A 57 2.29 -7.54 7.30
C VAL A 57 3.00 -6.36 7.95
N PHE A 58 2.27 -5.32 8.37
CA PHE A 58 2.85 -4.11 8.95
C PHE A 58 3.20 -4.25 10.44
N ALA A 59 2.44 -5.02 11.20
CA ALA A 59 2.72 -5.24 12.61
C ALA A 59 4.08 -5.92 12.83
N ASN A 60 4.78 -5.58 13.92
CA ASN A 60 6.08 -6.13 14.29
C ASN A 60 7.11 -6.03 13.16
N THR A 61 7.25 -4.82 12.61
CA THR A 61 8.25 -4.45 11.61
C THR A 61 9.13 -3.32 12.13
N VAL A 62 10.30 -3.15 11.50
CA VAL A 62 11.16 -1.98 11.67
C VAL A 62 10.93 -1.05 10.46
N ILE A 63 10.43 0.15 10.69
CA ILE A 63 10.21 1.17 9.65
C ILE A 63 11.44 2.04 9.54
N THR A 64 11.89 2.23 8.31
CA THR A 64 13.09 3.01 7.99
C THR A 64 13.00 3.50 6.54
N TRP A 65 14.08 4.07 6.01
CA TRP A 65 14.22 4.46 4.62
C TRP A 65 15.53 3.93 4.04
N ARG A 66 15.61 3.93 2.71
CA ARG A 66 16.70 3.28 1.97
C ARG A 66 18.11 3.75 2.34
N GLU A 67 18.27 5.03 2.62
CA GLU A 67 19.58 5.65 2.86
C GLU A 67 20.02 5.59 4.34
N GLU A 68 19.20 5.04 5.24
CA GLU A 68 19.56 4.95 6.65
C GLU A 68 20.69 3.93 6.89
N GLU A 69 21.77 4.35 7.54
CA GLU A 69 22.96 3.51 7.75
C GLU A 69 22.66 2.31 8.65
N LEU A 70 21.96 2.54 9.77
CA LEU A 70 21.56 1.47 10.67
C LEU A 70 20.66 0.44 9.97
N TYR A 71 19.84 0.86 9.01
CA TYR A 71 19.03 -0.08 8.22
C TYR A 71 19.90 -1.05 7.42
N GLN A 72 20.95 -0.57 6.74
CA GLN A 72 21.85 -1.43 5.98
C GLN A 72 22.53 -2.48 6.87
N LEU A 73 22.93 -2.07 8.08
CA LEU A 73 23.52 -2.97 9.07
C LEU A 73 22.50 -4.01 9.56
N LEU A 74 21.29 -3.58 9.94
CA LEU A 74 20.25 -4.48 10.45
C LEU A 74 19.78 -5.45 9.37
N LYS A 75 19.65 -5.03 8.12
CA LYS A 75 19.25 -5.88 7.00
C LYS A 75 20.22 -7.05 6.77
N ILE A 76 21.51 -6.85 7.02
CA ILE A 76 22.54 -7.89 6.87
C ILE A 76 22.61 -8.81 8.11
N ASN A 77 22.38 -8.25 9.30
CA ASN A 77 22.68 -8.92 10.57
C ASN A 77 21.44 -9.41 11.33
N SER A 78 20.24 -9.29 10.77
CA SER A 78 19.00 -9.70 11.42
C SER A 78 17.96 -10.23 10.43
N ASP A 79 17.06 -11.07 10.93
CA ASP A 79 15.87 -11.55 10.21
C ASP A 79 14.64 -10.67 10.49
N ASN A 80 14.86 -9.41 10.89
CA ASN A 80 13.76 -8.48 11.12
C ASN A 80 12.99 -8.22 9.82
N ARG A 81 11.68 -8.02 9.95
CA ARG A 81 10.86 -7.55 8.83
C ARG A 81 10.91 -6.03 8.78
N PHE A 82 11.19 -5.49 7.60
CA PHE A 82 11.34 -4.05 7.41
C PHE A 82 10.18 -3.47 6.60
N ILE A 83 9.84 -2.22 6.89
CA ILE A 83 9.12 -1.33 5.97
C ILE A 83 10.12 -0.30 5.47
N GLU A 84 10.48 -0.35 4.18
CA GLU A 84 11.42 0.56 3.54
C GLU A 84 10.66 1.69 2.85
N LEU A 85 10.66 2.87 3.46
CA LEU A 85 10.06 4.07 2.90
C LEU A 85 11.00 4.76 1.91
N PRO A 86 10.44 5.53 0.95
CA PRO A 86 11.22 6.31 -0.01
C PRO A 86 11.98 7.49 0.62
N ARG A 87 11.54 7.92 1.80
CA ARG A 87 12.03 9.10 2.54
C ARG A 87 12.04 8.75 4.02
N PRO A 88 12.73 9.54 4.88
CA PRO A 88 12.71 9.31 6.32
C PRO A 88 11.30 9.13 6.89
N PRO A 89 11.12 8.34 7.97
CA PRO A 89 9.85 7.78 8.42
C PRO A 89 8.97 8.80 9.15
N TYR A 90 8.72 9.95 8.51
CA TYR A 90 7.71 10.89 8.93
C TYR A 90 6.32 10.29 8.73
N ASP A 91 5.41 10.58 9.66
CA ASP A 91 4.04 10.04 9.64
C ASP A 91 3.29 10.34 8.34
N GLN A 92 3.53 11.48 7.71
CA GLN A 92 2.92 11.82 6.41
C GLN A 92 3.36 10.87 5.28
N VAL A 93 4.64 10.46 5.27
CA VAL A 93 5.20 9.50 4.30
C VAL A 93 4.62 8.11 4.57
N MET A 94 4.54 7.72 5.84
CA MET A 94 3.93 6.44 6.23
C MET A 94 2.44 6.40 5.89
N ALA A 95 1.70 7.48 6.13
CA ALA A 95 0.28 7.59 5.80
C ALA A 95 0.06 7.46 4.28
N ALA A 96 0.89 8.13 3.48
CA ALA A 96 0.85 8.00 2.02
C ALA A 96 1.14 6.56 1.57
N ALA A 97 2.17 5.93 2.12
CA ALA A 97 2.52 4.55 1.79
C ALA A 97 1.41 3.57 2.20
N CYS A 98 0.81 3.73 3.38
CA CYS A 98 -0.35 2.96 3.83
C CYS A 98 -1.54 3.13 2.89
N PHE A 99 -1.84 4.35 2.46
CA PHE A 99 -2.96 4.63 1.55
C PHE A 99 -2.75 3.97 0.18
N ALA A 100 -1.56 4.14 -0.40
CA ALA A 100 -1.18 3.54 -1.67
C ALA A 100 -1.23 2.01 -1.59
N LYS A 101 -0.56 1.40 -0.60
CA LYS A 101 -0.50 -0.05 -0.43
C LYS A 101 -1.88 -0.64 -0.18
N SER A 102 -2.69 0.01 0.65
CA SER A 102 -4.06 -0.43 0.92
C SER A 102 -4.86 -0.51 -0.39
N ASN A 103 -4.83 0.53 -1.23
CA ASN A 103 -5.54 0.49 -2.50
C ASN A 103 -4.96 -0.53 -3.49
N ALA A 104 -3.64 -0.73 -3.50
CA ALA A 104 -3.00 -1.73 -4.34
C ALA A 104 -3.47 -3.16 -4.01
N VAL A 105 -3.48 -3.56 -2.73
CA VAL A 105 -3.90 -4.92 -2.33
C VAL A 105 -5.40 -5.18 -2.47
N LEU A 106 -6.18 -4.10 -2.60
CA LEU A 106 -7.62 -4.16 -2.78
C LEU A 106 -8.05 -4.28 -4.25
N GLU A 107 -7.13 -4.07 -5.19
CA GLU A 107 -7.31 -4.24 -6.64
C GLU A 107 -8.60 -3.60 -7.20
N GLY A 108 -9.04 -2.49 -6.59
CA GLY A 108 -10.24 -1.75 -6.98
C GLY A 108 -11.58 -2.46 -6.72
N LYS A 109 -11.61 -3.62 -6.04
CA LYS A 109 -12.86 -4.32 -5.67
C LYS A 109 -13.59 -3.62 -4.55
N ILE A 110 -12.81 -3.12 -3.60
CA ILE A 110 -13.18 -2.07 -2.65
C ILE A 110 -12.07 -1.02 -2.68
N VAL A 111 -12.38 0.23 -2.30
CA VAL A 111 -11.43 1.35 -2.42
C VAL A 111 -11.34 2.08 -1.10
N VAL A 112 -10.13 2.34 -0.62
CA VAL A 112 -9.89 3.28 0.48
C VAL A 112 -9.92 4.68 -0.13
N THR A 113 -10.98 5.44 0.12
CA THR A 113 -11.15 6.80 -0.41
C THR A 113 -10.40 7.84 0.42
N ARG A 114 -10.22 7.57 1.72
CA ARG A 114 -9.41 8.37 2.63
C ARG A 114 -8.76 7.48 3.68
N LEU A 115 -7.55 7.81 4.09
CA LEU A 115 -6.87 7.17 5.22
C LEU A 115 -6.40 8.22 6.21
N ASP A 116 -6.79 8.07 7.47
CA ASP A 116 -6.32 8.91 8.57
C ASP A 116 -5.31 8.10 9.39
N LEU A 117 -4.11 8.62 9.62
CA LEU A 117 -3.04 7.97 10.38
C LEU A 117 -2.45 8.94 11.42
N GLY A 118 -2.42 8.50 12.67
CA GLY A 118 -1.64 9.13 13.74
C GLY A 118 -0.62 8.14 14.29
N SER A 119 0.41 8.65 14.97
CA SER A 119 1.39 7.82 15.65
C SER A 119 1.68 8.29 17.06
N TYR A 120 2.22 7.40 17.89
CA TYR A 120 2.69 7.73 19.23
C TYR A 120 3.80 8.78 19.21
N GLN A 121 4.74 8.68 18.27
CA GLN A 121 5.83 9.66 18.11
C GLN A 121 5.34 10.99 17.50
N GLY A 122 4.21 11.00 16.80
CA GLY A 122 3.58 12.18 16.22
C GLY A 122 2.80 13.06 17.20
N ASP A 123 2.77 12.72 18.49
CA ASP A 123 2.20 13.52 19.59
C ASP A 123 0.78 14.06 19.31
N GLY A 124 -0.11 13.17 18.84
CA GLY A 124 -1.51 13.49 18.61
C GLY A 124 -1.83 14.17 17.27
N ILE A 125 -0.83 14.35 16.40
CA ILE A 125 -1.06 14.78 15.01
C ILE A 125 -1.62 13.60 14.19
N VAL A 126 -2.62 13.89 13.35
CA VAL A 126 -3.23 12.93 12.43
C VAL A 126 -3.13 13.46 11.01
N TYR A 127 -2.58 12.64 10.12
CA TYR A 127 -2.45 12.90 8.69
C TYR A 127 -3.57 12.20 7.93
N SER A 128 -4.27 12.95 7.08
CA SER A 128 -5.36 12.44 6.25
C SER A 128 -4.95 12.44 4.79
N ILE A 129 -4.92 11.26 4.17
CA ILE A 129 -4.54 11.07 2.76
C ILE A 129 -5.77 10.74 1.94
N GLU A 130 -5.93 11.43 0.82
CA GLU A 130 -6.92 11.16 -0.22
C GLU A 130 -6.23 10.98 -1.58
N LYS A 131 -6.96 10.48 -2.59
CA LYS A 131 -6.39 10.11 -3.90
C LYS A 131 -5.64 11.25 -4.59
N ASP A 132 -6.08 12.49 -4.41
CA ASP A 132 -5.53 13.67 -5.07
C ASP A 132 -4.72 14.55 -4.09
N GLY A 133 -4.31 13.99 -2.95
CA GLY A 133 -3.52 14.68 -1.93
C GLY A 133 -2.05 14.85 -2.32
N PRO A 134 -1.42 16.00 -2.02
CA PRO A 134 0.00 16.25 -2.34
C PRO A 134 0.96 15.29 -1.62
N GLU A 135 0.51 14.63 -0.56
CA GLU A 135 1.29 13.65 0.20
C GLU A 135 1.73 12.46 -0.63
N LEU A 136 0.99 12.11 -1.69
CA LEU A 136 1.36 11.02 -2.58
C LEU A 136 2.62 11.34 -3.39
N GLU A 137 2.93 12.62 -3.62
CA GLU A 137 4.19 13.06 -4.25
C GLU A 137 5.41 12.74 -3.38
N LEU A 138 5.22 12.57 -2.06
CA LEU A 138 6.30 12.13 -1.17
C LEU A 138 6.77 10.71 -1.48
N LEU A 139 5.95 9.92 -2.17
CA LEU A 139 6.31 8.57 -2.61
C LEU A 139 7.03 8.57 -3.97
N ASP A 140 7.04 9.69 -4.67
CA ASP A 140 7.72 9.78 -5.97
C ASP A 140 9.24 9.86 -5.75
N VAL A 141 9.94 8.90 -6.36
CA VAL A 141 11.40 8.73 -6.27
C VAL A 141 11.94 8.24 -7.60
N ASP A 142 12.89 8.99 -8.13
CA ASP A 142 13.64 8.60 -9.32
C ASP A 142 14.56 7.41 -9.02
N ASN A 143 14.68 6.50 -10.00
CA ASN A 143 15.60 5.36 -9.95
C ASN A 143 15.40 4.45 -8.72
N TRP A 144 14.14 4.27 -8.28
CA TRP A 144 13.82 3.32 -7.20
C TRP A 144 14.29 1.89 -7.50
N PHE A 145 14.32 1.50 -8.76
CA PHE A 145 14.95 0.26 -9.21
C PHE A 145 16.11 0.57 -10.15
N SER A 146 17.05 -0.37 -10.26
CA SER A 146 18.08 -0.34 -11.28
C SER A 146 17.45 -0.37 -12.67
N ALA A 147 18.21 0.05 -13.69
CA ALA A 147 17.71 0.13 -15.07
C ALA A 147 17.12 -1.20 -15.60
N LYS A 148 17.56 -2.35 -15.07
CA LYS A 148 17.03 -3.67 -15.41
C LYS A 148 15.61 -3.91 -14.86
N TYR A 149 15.28 -3.29 -13.73
CA TYR A 149 14.04 -3.50 -12.98
C TYR A 149 13.13 -2.26 -12.95
N ASN A 150 13.47 -1.20 -13.69
CA ASN A 150 12.69 0.04 -13.78
C ASN A 150 11.24 -0.11 -14.28
N LYS A 151 10.90 -1.27 -14.85
CA LYS A 151 9.54 -1.62 -15.28
C LYS A 151 8.60 -2.01 -14.13
N PHE A 152 9.16 -2.27 -12.95
CA PHE A 152 8.38 -2.70 -11.79
C PHE A 152 7.95 -1.50 -10.96
N ASP A 153 6.71 -1.54 -10.49
CA ASP A 153 6.21 -0.57 -9.53
C ASP A 153 6.84 -0.81 -8.14
N PRO A 154 7.11 0.24 -7.35
CA PRO A 154 7.57 0.10 -5.97
C PRO A 154 6.56 -0.66 -5.10
N TRP A 155 7.02 -1.24 -3.98
CA TRP A 155 6.20 -2.14 -3.16
C TRP A 155 4.86 -1.54 -2.71
N TRP A 156 4.78 -0.22 -2.49
CA TRP A 156 3.54 0.47 -2.08
C TRP A 156 2.48 0.58 -3.18
N LEU A 157 2.82 0.26 -4.44
CA LEU A 157 1.88 0.23 -5.56
C LEU A 157 1.54 -1.20 -6.03
N ARG A 158 2.20 -2.22 -5.48
CA ARG A 158 1.99 -3.62 -5.89
C ARG A 158 0.93 -4.32 -5.03
N PRO A 159 0.09 -5.20 -5.63
CA PRO A 159 -0.95 -5.94 -4.91
C PRO A 159 -0.41 -7.14 -4.11
N ASP A 160 0.88 -7.16 -3.77
CA ASP A 160 1.54 -8.24 -3.01
C ASP A 160 1.68 -7.89 -1.51
N THR A 161 2.42 -8.69 -0.73
CA THR A 161 2.65 -8.43 0.72
C THR A 161 4.02 -7.80 0.99
N ALA A 162 4.76 -7.39 -0.05
CA ALA A 162 6.05 -6.76 0.13
C ALA A 162 5.90 -5.42 0.86
N THR A 163 6.89 -5.14 1.71
CA THR A 163 7.04 -3.89 2.48
C THR A 163 8.38 -3.20 2.23
N TYR A 164 9.22 -3.80 1.40
CA TYR A 164 10.48 -3.27 0.91
C TYR A 164 10.76 -3.90 -0.44
N ASP A 165 11.73 -3.36 -1.16
CA ASP A 165 12.12 -3.84 -2.47
C ASP A 165 13.53 -4.43 -2.47
N GLU A 166 13.66 -5.56 -3.16
CA GLU A 166 14.92 -6.24 -3.37
C GLU A 166 14.93 -6.87 -4.77
N GLU A 167 16.01 -6.61 -5.51
CA GLU A 167 16.23 -7.17 -6.85
C GLU A 167 16.87 -8.55 -6.73
N LEU A 168 16.17 -9.56 -7.22
CA LEU A 168 16.61 -10.96 -7.23
C LEU A 168 16.98 -11.36 -8.66
N GLU A 169 17.81 -12.39 -8.84
CA GLU A 169 18.21 -12.86 -10.17
C GLU A 169 17.02 -13.13 -11.11
N LYS A 170 15.92 -13.65 -10.54
CA LYS A 170 14.69 -14.07 -11.24
C LYS A 170 13.52 -13.11 -11.12
N GLY A 171 13.69 -11.91 -10.56
CA GLY A 171 12.59 -10.96 -10.39
C GLY A 171 12.80 -10.03 -9.22
N ILE A 172 11.73 -9.66 -8.55
CA ILE A 172 11.76 -8.84 -7.35
C ILE A 172 11.12 -9.58 -6.19
N TYR A 173 11.48 -9.18 -4.98
CA TYR A 173 10.83 -9.66 -3.77
C TYR A 173 9.34 -9.26 -3.71
N THR A 174 8.46 -10.21 -3.43
CA THR A 174 7.00 -10.02 -3.40
C THR A 174 6.38 -10.23 -2.01
N GLY A 175 7.22 -10.27 -0.98
CA GLY A 175 6.81 -10.43 0.42
C GLY A 175 7.06 -11.82 1.00
N HIS A 176 6.90 -11.93 2.32
CA HIS A 176 7.19 -13.15 3.07
C HIS A 176 6.12 -14.24 2.88
N PHE A 177 4.94 -13.86 2.42
CA PHE A 177 3.80 -14.77 2.20
C PHE A 177 2.90 -14.22 1.09
N SER A 178 2.18 -15.08 0.37
CA SER A 178 1.29 -14.67 -0.72
C SER A 178 -0.18 -14.64 -0.29
N TRP A 179 -0.98 -13.77 -0.92
CA TRP A 179 -2.44 -13.77 -0.75
C TRP A 179 -3.08 -15.05 -1.27
N ASN A 180 -2.49 -15.63 -2.31
CA ASN A 180 -2.92 -16.89 -2.91
C ASN A 180 -2.20 -18.06 -2.22
N LYS A 181 -2.90 -19.18 -2.02
CA LYS A 181 -2.30 -20.44 -1.56
C LYS A 181 -1.40 -21.11 -2.61
N GLU A 182 -1.42 -20.61 -3.84
CA GLU A 182 -0.60 -21.08 -4.95
C GLU A 182 0.48 -20.04 -5.27
N LEU A 183 1.72 -20.52 -5.42
CA LEU A 183 2.87 -19.70 -5.81
C LEU A 183 2.57 -19.04 -7.16
N PRO A 184 2.92 -17.75 -7.37
CA PRO A 184 2.78 -17.14 -8.67
C PRO A 184 3.69 -17.87 -9.66
N VAL A 185 3.09 -18.47 -10.69
CA VAL A 185 3.83 -18.89 -11.89
C VAL A 185 4.28 -17.62 -12.57
N VAL A 186 5.58 -17.50 -12.83
CA VAL A 186 6.16 -16.37 -13.57
C VAL A 186 5.63 -16.44 -15.00
N ASP A 187 4.54 -15.74 -15.27
CA ASP A 187 3.98 -15.56 -16.61
C ASP A 187 4.70 -14.37 -17.23
N GLU A 188 5.54 -14.61 -18.25
CA GLU A 188 6.47 -13.62 -18.83
C GLU A 188 5.80 -12.42 -19.51
N HIS A 189 4.47 -12.33 -19.54
CA HIS A 189 3.76 -11.28 -20.26
C HIS A 189 2.43 -10.90 -19.60
N ARG A 190 2.43 -9.89 -18.72
CA ARG A 190 1.24 -9.04 -18.54
C ARG A 190 1.62 -7.56 -18.45
N GLU A 191 1.03 -6.82 -19.37
CA GLU A 191 1.14 -5.38 -19.53
C GLU A 191 0.80 -4.64 -18.23
N HIS A 192 1.67 -3.68 -17.89
CA HIS A 192 1.52 -2.52 -17.00
C HIS A 192 0.23 -2.42 -16.17
N ALA A 193 0.39 -2.19 -14.87
CA ALA A 193 -0.63 -1.56 -14.05
C ALA A 193 -0.92 -0.17 -14.62
N LYS A 194 -1.89 -0.09 -15.54
CA LYS A 194 -2.40 1.17 -16.04
C LYS A 194 -3.04 1.88 -14.85
N ILE A 195 -2.54 3.08 -14.56
CA ILE A 195 -3.31 4.12 -13.86
C ILE A 195 -4.73 4.06 -14.45
N PHE A 196 -5.73 3.85 -13.59
CA PHE A 196 -7.11 3.62 -14.00
C PHE A 196 -7.62 4.79 -14.88
N GLU A 197 -7.54 4.63 -16.21
CA GLU A 197 -8.26 5.48 -17.15
C GLU A 197 -9.72 4.99 -17.21
N PHE A 198 -10.59 5.78 -16.59
CA PHE A 198 -12.03 5.61 -16.69
C PHE A 198 -12.47 5.85 -18.15
N ASN A 199 -12.80 4.77 -18.86
CA ASN A 199 -13.41 4.80 -20.19
C ASN A 199 -14.94 4.61 -20.08
N PRO A 200 -15.75 5.69 -20.02
CA PRO A 200 -17.19 5.54 -19.96
C PRO A 200 -17.72 4.99 -21.30
N LYS A 201 -18.35 3.81 -21.25
CA LYS A 201 -19.27 3.41 -22.32
C LYS A 201 -20.56 4.21 -22.17
N VAL A 202 -20.76 5.19 -23.05
CA VAL A 202 -22.06 5.84 -23.21
C VAL A 202 -23.04 4.78 -23.73
N LEU A 203 -23.97 4.37 -22.88
CA LEU A 203 -25.12 3.56 -23.30
C LEU A 203 -26.08 4.49 -24.02
N ASP A 204 -26.27 4.25 -25.32
CA ASP A 204 -27.20 5.01 -26.13
C ASP A 204 -28.63 4.76 -25.64
N GLY A 205 -29.20 5.75 -24.97
CA GLY A 205 -30.53 5.70 -24.39
C GLY A 205 -31.56 5.66 -25.51
N GLY A 206 -32.09 4.47 -25.79
CA GLY A 206 -33.15 4.25 -26.76
C GLY A 206 -34.35 5.17 -26.54
N LYS A 207 -34.39 6.28 -27.28
CA LYS A 207 -35.63 7.00 -27.60
C LYS A 207 -36.09 6.54 -28.97
N SER A 208 -36.96 5.55 -28.95
CA SER A 208 -37.90 5.27 -30.03
C SER A 208 -38.62 6.56 -30.44
N LYS A 209 -38.23 7.16 -31.57
CA LYS A 209 -39.09 8.08 -32.30
C LYS A 209 -39.73 7.31 -33.46
N LYS A 210 -40.94 6.83 -33.21
CA LYS A 210 -41.93 6.59 -34.27
C LYS A 210 -42.23 7.92 -34.95
N LYS A 211 -42.05 7.99 -36.27
CA LYS A 211 -43.03 8.48 -37.23
C LYS A 211 -42.56 8.18 -38.64
#